data_AF-A0A7C0TYR4-F1
#
_entry.id   AF-A0A7C0TYR4-F1
#
_cell.length_a   1.000
_cell.length_b   1.000
_cell.length_c   1.000
_cell.angle_alpha   90.00
_cell.angle_beta   90.00
_cell.angle_gamma   90.00
#
_symmetry.space_group_name_H-M   'P 1'
#
loop_
_entity.id
_entity.type
_entity.pdbx_description
1 polymer ?
#
loop_
_entity_poly.entity_id
_entity_poly.type
_entity_poly.pdbx_seq_one_letter_code
_entity_poly.pdbx_strand_id
1 'polypeptide(L)'
;MKAVVERVREKTPIPVYERTIENVLSAIFASRDPWRIVDLSEEPLPLVVAVIEALHELGYVEFKDGIILTQKGKELVEKYGIGKREDYTCRHCQGKTVELNAFSDL
;
A
#
# COMPACT_ATOMS: atom_id res chain seq x y z
N MET A 1 12.25 9.22 4.13
CA MET A 1 12.23 8.02 3.27
C MET A 1 13.38 7.06 3.57
N LYS A 2 14.65 7.47 3.37
CA LYS A 2 15.84 6.64 3.65
C LYS A 2 15.80 5.79 4.95
N ALA A 3 15.47 6.40 6.08
CA ALA A 3 15.41 5.68 7.37
C ALA A 3 14.36 4.54 7.38
N VAL A 4 13.23 4.72 6.69
CA VAL A 4 12.22 3.66 6.54
C VAL A 4 12.77 2.55 5.66
N VAL A 5 13.34 2.88 4.51
CA VAL A 5 13.93 1.90 3.59
C VAL A 5 14.97 1.02 4.27
N GLU A 6 15.91 1.60 5.03
CA GLU A 6 16.91 0.82 5.74
C GLU A 6 16.28 -0.09 6.82
N ARG A 7 15.26 0.39 7.54
CA ARG A 7 14.55 -0.45 8.52
C ARG A 7 13.81 -1.61 7.87
N VAL A 8 13.24 -1.44 6.66
CA VAL A 8 12.60 -2.57 5.95
C VAL A 8 13.66 -3.59 5.49
N ARG A 9 14.83 -3.13 5.03
CA ARG A 9 15.93 -4.03 4.61
C ARG A 9 16.45 -4.91 5.74
N GLU A 10 16.38 -4.46 6.98
CA GLU A 10 16.70 -5.28 8.16
C GLU A 10 15.71 -6.44 8.37
N LYS A 11 14.48 -6.34 7.85
CA LYS A 11 13.39 -7.29 8.07
C LYS A 11 13.21 -8.31 6.93
N THR A 12 13.66 -8.00 5.72
CA THR A 12 13.41 -8.86 4.55
C THR A 12 14.54 -8.78 3.53
N PRO A 13 14.90 -9.90 2.88
CA PRO A 13 15.83 -9.91 1.75
C PRO A 13 15.16 -9.45 0.43
N ILE A 14 13.85 -9.24 0.42
CA ILE A 14 13.13 -8.75 -0.77
C ILE A 14 13.62 -7.32 -1.09
N PRO A 15 13.92 -6.99 -2.36
CA PRO A 15 14.35 -5.65 -2.74
C PRO A 15 13.37 -4.55 -2.30
N VAL A 16 13.91 -3.51 -1.67
CA VAL A 16 13.14 -2.35 -1.19
C VAL A 16 13.65 -1.07 -1.85
N TYR A 17 12.71 -0.28 -2.35
CA TYR A 17 12.95 1.03 -2.93
C TYR A 17 12.10 2.10 -2.23
N GLU A 18 12.41 3.37 -2.45
CA GLU A 18 11.54 4.46 -1.96
C GLU A 18 10.12 4.32 -2.50
N ARG A 19 9.99 3.88 -3.76
CA ARG A 19 8.68 3.64 -4.39
C ARG A 19 7.85 2.57 -3.68
N THR A 20 8.47 1.54 -3.15
CA THR A 20 7.80 0.51 -2.34
C THR A 20 7.11 1.15 -1.12
N ILE A 21 7.81 2.07 -0.45
CA ILE A 21 7.27 2.77 0.73
C ILE A 21 6.13 3.71 0.31
N GLU A 22 6.28 4.42 -0.81
CA GLU A 22 5.23 5.27 -1.36
C GLU A 22 3.95 4.48 -1.70
N ASN A 23 4.10 3.33 -2.38
CA ASN A 23 2.98 2.47 -2.76
C ASN A 23 2.19 2.02 -1.51
N VAL A 24 2.90 1.55 -0.48
CA VAL A 24 2.27 1.11 0.78
C VAL A 24 1.64 2.28 1.54
N LEU A 25 2.31 3.43 1.64
CA LEU A 25 1.73 4.63 2.28
C LEU A 25 0.48 5.14 1.55
N SER A 26 0.51 5.16 0.21
CA SER A 26 -0.62 5.55 -0.63
C SER A 26 -1.82 4.60 -0.46
N ALA A 27 -1.54 3.29 -0.30
CA ALA A 27 -2.55 2.27 -0.03
C ALA A 27 -3.13 2.38 1.40
N ILE A 28 -2.32 2.61 2.43
CA ILE A 28 -2.77 2.85 3.81
C ILE A 28 -3.63 4.12 3.88
N PHE A 29 -3.30 5.14 3.09
CA PHE A 29 -4.11 6.35 3.04
C PHE A 29 -5.49 6.10 2.40
N ALA A 30 -5.61 5.10 1.52
CA ALA A 30 -6.86 4.73 0.87
C ALA A 30 -7.70 3.71 1.66
N SER A 31 -7.07 2.83 2.45
CA SER A 31 -7.75 1.74 3.18
C SER A 31 -7.08 1.42 4.51
N ARG A 32 -7.88 1.00 5.49
CA ARG A 32 -7.39 0.48 6.79
C ARG A 32 -7.25 -1.05 6.80
N ASP A 33 -7.85 -1.72 5.83
CA ASP A 33 -7.85 -3.19 5.74
C ASP A 33 -6.49 -3.70 5.20
N PRO A 34 -5.77 -4.55 5.93
CA PRO A 34 -4.47 -5.09 5.48
C PRO A 34 -4.55 -5.79 4.12
N TRP A 35 -5.65 -6.49 3.82
CA TRP A 35 -5.78 -7.20 2.54
C TRP A 35 -5.90 -6.22 1.38
N ARG A 36 -6.75 -5.19 1.54
CA ARG A 36 -6.86 -4.12 0.53
C ARG A 36 -5.60 -3.27 0.43
N ILE A 37 -4.81 -3.12 1.50
CA ILE A 37 -3.51 -2.43 1.44
C ILE A 37 -2.53 -3.20 0.57
N VAL A 38 -2.43 -4.52 0.75
CA VAL A 38 -1.60 -5.38 -0.11
C VAL A 38 -2.03 -5.23 -1.57
N ASP A 39 -3.31 -5.40 -1.85
CA ASP A 39 -3.91 -5.26 -3.18
C ASP A 39 -3.60 -3.91 -3.84
N LEU A 40 -3.88 -2.79 -3.16
CA LEU A 40 -3.67 -1.44 -3.70
C LEU A 40 -2.20 -1.04 -3.86
N SER A 41 -1.31 -1.60 -3.04
CA SER A 41 0.12 -1.32 -3.11
C SER A 41 0.80 -1.97 -4.31
N GLU A 42 0.19 -3.04 -4.85
CA GLU A 42 0.80 -3.89 -5.89
C GLU A 42 2.17 -4.47 -5.47
N GLU A 43 2.41 -4.58 -4.15
CA GLU A 43 3.63 -5.12 -3.56
C GLU A 43 3.40 -6.54 -3.00
N PRO A 44 4.42 -7.41 -2.97
CA PRO A 44 4.32 -8.73 -2.37
C PRO A 44 3.90 -8.66 -0.88
N LEU A 45 2.96 -9.51 -0.46
CA LEU A 45 2.44 -9.51 0.91
C LEU A 45 3.53 -9.49 2.00
N PRO A 46 4.59 -10.34 1.96
CA PRO A 46 5.64 -10.31 2.98
C PRO A 46 6.40 -8.98 3.03
N LEU A 47 6.55 -8.31 1.89
CA LEU A 47 7.17 -6.99 1.80
C LEU A 47 6.28 -5.92 2.41
N VAL A 48 4.98 -5.95 2.11
CA VAL A 48 3.99 -5.03 2.70
C VAL A 48 3.98 -5.15 4.23
N VAL A 49 4.00 -6.36 4.77
CA VAL A 49 4.10 -6.60 6.22
C VAL A 49 5.38 -5.97 6.79
N ALA A 50 6.55 -6.23 6.18
CA ALA A 50 7.81 -5.65 6.63
C ALA A 50 7.81 -4.10 6.60
N VAL A 51 7.17 -3.51 5.59
CA VAL A 51 6.99 -2.05 5.49
C VAL A 51 6.08 -1.52 6.59
N ILE A 52 4.93 -2.14 6.83
CA ILE A 52 3.97 -1.73 7.86
C ILE A 52 4.62 -1.81 9.25
N GLU A 53 5.34 -2.89 9.55
CA GLU A 53 6.05 -3.02 10.82
C GLU A 53 7.11 -1.93 10.99
N ALA A 54 7.93 -1.68 9.96
CA ALA A 54 8.93 -0.61 9.99
C ALA A 54 8.28 0.78 10.20
N LEU A 55 7.16 1.04 9.53
CA LEU A 55 6.39 2.28 9.70
C LEU A 55 5.81 2.40 11.11
N HIS A 56 5.33 1.30 11.68
CA HIS A 56 4.80 1.24 13.04
C HIS A 56 5.89 1.50 14.09
N GLU A 57 7.03 0.82 14.00
CA GLU A 57 8.18 1.03 14.88
C GLU A 57 8.71 2.46 14.85
N LEU A 58 8.66 3.11 13.68
CA LEU A 58 9.07 4.49 13.51
C LEU A 58 7.95 5.50 13.85
N GLY A 59 6.77 5.03 14.27
CA GLY A 59 5.65 5.84 14.73
C GLY A 59 4.84 6.54 13.63
N TYR A 60 4.96 6.11 12.38
CA TYR A 60 4.17 6.65 11.25
C TYR A 60 2.79 6.01 11.12
N VAL A 61 2.64 4.79 11.65
CA VAL A 61 1.41 4.00 11.56
C VAL A 61 1.05 3.44 12.93
N GLU A 62 -0.25 3.31 13.21
CA GLU A 62 -0.78 2.62 14.37
C GLU A 62 -1.85 1.59 13.97
N PHE A 63 -2.06 0.60 14.83
CA PHE A 63 -3.09 -0.43 14.65
C PHE A 63 -4.31 -0.09 15.49
N LYS A 64 -5.36 0.43 14.84
CA LYS A 64 -6.62 0.84 15.48
C LYS A 64 -7.78 0.65 14.50
N ASP A 65 -8.53 -0.45 14.67
CA ASP A 65 -9.51 -0.92 13.69
C ASP A 65 -8.92 -0.93 12.26
N GLY A 66 -7.80 -1.63 12.12
CA GLY A 66 -6.98 -1.67 10.91
C GLY A 66 -5.71 -0.83 11.03
N ILE A 67 -5.10 -0.54 9.89
CA ILE A 67 -3.82 0.15 9.78
C ILE A 67 -4.09 1.61 9.41
N ILE A 68 -3.67 2.56 10.25
CA ILE A 68 -3.92 3.99 10.01
C ILE A 68 -2.65 4.82 10.16
N LEU A 69 -2.56 5.92 9.41
CA LEU A 69 -1.50 6.92 9.59
C LEU A 69 -1.68 7.67 10.92
N THR A 70 -0.62 7.71 11.72
CA THR A 70 -0.54 8.64 12.86
C THR A 70 -0.42 10.08 12.35
N GLN A 71 -0.44 11.06 13.25
CA GLN A 71 -0.17 12.46 12.86
C GLN A 71 1.20 12.61 12.18
N LYS A 72 2.23 11.94 12.71
CA LYS A 72 3.56 11.87 12.10
C LYS A 72 3.54 11.20 10.72
N GLY A 73 2.71 10.17 10.54
CA GLY A 73 2.48 9.53 9.24
C GLY A 73 1.82 10.46 8.22
N LYS A 74 0.85 11.27 8.66
CA LYS A 74 0.18 12.28 7.82
C LYS A 74 1.15 13.36 7.36
N GLU A 75 1.98 13.87 8.26
CA GLU A 75 3.03 14.84 7.94
C GLU A 75 4.06 14.24 6.96
N LEU A 76 4.38 12.96 7.09
CA LEU A 76 5.28 12.27 6.16
C LEU A 76 4.68 12.22 4.75
N VAL A 77 3.42 11.79 4.59
CA VAL A 77 2.80 11.71 3.26
C VAL A 77 2.61 13.10 2.63
N GLU A 78 2.30 14.13 3.43
CA GLU A 78 2.22 15.52 2.96
C GLU A 78 3.59 16.04 2.49
N LYS A 79 4.64 15.85 3.31
CA LYS A 79 6.01 16.27 2.99
C LYS A 79 6.52 15.68 1.67
N TYR A 80 6.15 14.44 1.37
CA TYR A 80 6.58 13.72 0.17
C TYR A 80 5.56 13.78 -0.98
N GLY A 81 4.42 14.48 -0.82
CA GLY A 81 3.39 14.58 -1.85
C GLY A 81 2.70 13.26 -2.19
N ILE A 82 2.61 12.33 -1.22
CA ILE A 82 2.02 11.00 -1.41
C ILE A 82 0.51 11.10 -1.18
N GLY A 83 -0.27 11.08 -2.27
CA GLY A 83 -1.73 11.03 -2.22
C GLY A 83 -2.28 9.62 -1.95
N LYS A 84 -3.58 9.55 -1.64
CA LYS A 84 -4.31 8.28 -1.64
C LYS A 84 -4.34 7.66 -3.04
N ARG A 85 -4.26 6.33 -3.13
CA ARG A 85 -4.37 5.61 -4.39
C ARG A 85 -5.81 5.69 -4.89
N GLU A 86 -6.01 6.30 -6.05
CA GLU A 86 -7.27 6.25 -6.78
C GLU A 86 -7.28 5.06 -7.75
N ASP A 87 -8.45 4.43 -7.90
CA ASP A 87 -8.67 3.31 -8.80
C ASP A 87 -9.78 3.66 -9.80
N TYR A 88 -9.37 3.83 -11.07
CA TYR A 88 -10.27 4.11 -12.20
C TYR A 88 -10.43 2.89 -13.11
N THR A 89 -10.15 1.68 -12.60
CA THR A 89 -10.35 0.44 -13.33
C THR A 89 -11.78 0.39 -13.89
N CYS A 90 -11.90 0.12 -15.19
CA CYS A 90 -13.19 0.09 -15.86
C CYS A 90 -14.13 -0.90 -15.17
N ARG A 91 -15.29 -0.42 -14.70
CA ARG A 91 -16.28 -1.25 -13.99
C ARG A 91 -16.94 -2.31 -14.89
N HIS A 92 -16.87 -2.15 -16.21
CA HIS A 92 -17.42 -3.10 -17.18
C HIS A 92 -16.51 -4.32 -17.36
N CYS A 93 -15.24 -4.11 -17.72
CA CYS A 93 -14.30 -5.20 -17.99
C CYS A 93 -13.39 -5.54 -16.81
N GLN A 94 -13.47 -4.80 -15.70
CA GLN A 94 -12.62 -4.99 -14.50
C GLN A 94 -11.11 -4.96 -14.82
N GLY A 95 -10.71 -4.15 -15.81
CA GLY A 95 -9.32 -4.06 -16.27
C GLY A 95 -8.88 -5.19 -17.20
N LYS A 96 -9.73 -6.17 -17.50
CA LYS A 96 -9.41 -7.33 -18.37
C LYS A 96 -9.43 -7.01 -19.86
N THR A 97 -9.83 -5.79 -20.24
CA THR A 97 -9.96 -5.27 -21.62
C THR A 97 -10.96 -6.01 -22.53
N VAL A 98 -11.60 -7.06 -22.03
CA VAL A 98 -12.66 -7.82 -22.71
C VAL A 98 -13.88 -7.98 -21.80
N GLU A 99 -15.06 -8.17 -22.39
CA GLU A 99 -16.28 -8.56 -21.68
C GLU A 99 -16.66 -10.01 -22.01
N LEU A 100 -17.26 -10.70 -21.04
CA LEU A 100 -17.66 -12.10 -21.17
C LEU A 100 -19.17 -12.26 -21.43
N ASN A 101 -19.88 -11.15 -21.69
CA ASN A 101 -21.33 -11.16 -21.90
C ASN A 101 -21.75 -12.12 -23.03
N ALA A 102 -20.96 -12.20 -24.10
CA ALA A 102 -21.20 -13.11 -25.23
C ALA A 102 -20.99 -14.61 -24.90
N PHE A 103 -20.46 -14.91 -23.71
CA PHE A 103 -20.13 -16.25 -23.23
C PHE A 103 -20.93 -16.61 -21.97
N SER A 104 -22.09 -15.99 -21.74
CA SER A 104 -22.90 -16.17 -20.52
C SER A 104 -23.42 -17.59 -20.31
N ASP A 105 -23.50 -18.38 -21.37
CA ASP A 105 -24.13 -19.70 -21.38
C ASP A 105 -23.12 -20.86 -21.23
N LEU A 106 -21.83 -20.55 -21.01
CA LEU A 106 -20.77 -21.52 -20.69
C LEU A 106 -20.70 -21.78 -19.18
#